data_AF-A0A7Y5PL62-F1
#
_entry.id   AF-A0A7Y5PL62-F1
#
_cell.length_a   1.000
_cell.length_b   1.000
_cell.length_c   1.000
_cell.angle_alpha   90.00
_cell.angle_beta   90.00
_cell.angle_gamma   90.00
#
_symmetry.space_group_name_H-M   'P 1'
#
loop_
_entity.id
_entity.type
_entity.pdbx_description
1 polymer ?
#
loop_
_entity_poly.entity_id
_entity_poly.type
_entity_poly.pdbx_seq_one_letter_code
_entity_poly.pdbx_strand_id
1 'polypeptide(L)'
;MEPAGSVVGERAGFAGLLRTWRRKRRWSQMELSLESGVSQRHVSFLESGRARPSREMILQLSETLEVPLRERNSWLIAAGFAPLFSARELDDPRMGQVMGAVRMMLANHEPFPALALDRAWNVRLANGAFE
;
A
#
# COMPACT_ATOMS: atom_id res chain seq x y z
N MET A 1 17.79 35.83 4.41
CA MET A 1 16.97 35.52 3.22
C MET A 1 17.01 34.01 3.05
N GLU A 2 16.07 33.31 3.69
CA GLU A 2 15.96 31.85 3.65
C GLU A 2 15.08 31.40 2.47
N PRO A 3 15.34 30.27 1.81
CA PRO A 3 14.38 29.69 0.91
C PRO A 3 13.47 28.71 1.68
N ALA A 4 12.23 29.15 1.91
CA ALA A 4 11.11 28.30 2.27
C ALA A 4 10.70 27.48 1.03
N GLY A 5 11.11 26.21 0.95
CA GLY A 5 10.82 25.38 -0.24
C GLY A 5 10.75 23.87 -0.06
N SER A 6 10.86 23.31 1.16
CA SER A 6 11.06 21.85 1.32
C SER A 6 9.94 21.08 2.04
N VAL A 7 8.91 21.72 2.57
CA VAL A 7 7.96 21.05 3.49
C VAL A 7 6.88 20.23 2.76
N VAL A 8 6.62 20.51 1.48
CA VAL A 8 5.53 19.84 0.73
C VAL A 8 5.95 18.49 0.12
N GLY A 9 7.24 18.28 -0.16
CA GLY A 9 7.76 17.03 -0.75
C GLY A 9 7.98 15.88 0.24
N GLU A 10 8.09 16.17 1.54
CA GLU A 10 8.53 15.20 2.54
C GLU A 10 7.43 14.20 2.97
N ARG A 11 6.15 14.59 2.86
CA ARG A 11 5.00 13.71 3.12
C ARG A 11 4.58 12.86 1.91
N ALA A 12 4.98 13.26 0.70
CA ALA A 12 4.65 12.55 -0.54
C ALA A 12 5.75 11.60 -1.04
N GLY A 13 7.00 11.80 -0.59
CA GLY A 13 8.14 10.98 -0.98
C GLY A 13 8.26 9.65 -0.22
N PHE A 14 9.15 8.77 -0.70
CA PHE A 14 9.46 7.47 -0.09
C PHE A 14 9.73 7.56 1.43
N ALA A 15 10.45 8.59 1.87
CA ALA A 15 10.78 8.81 3.28
C ALA A 15 9.53 8.91 4.17
N GLY A 16 8.50 9.63 3.71
CA GLY A 16 7.21 9.76 4.39
C GLY A 16 6.41 8.46 4.40
N LEU A 17 6.43 7.72 3.29
CA LEU A 17 5.77 6.41 3.17
C LEU A 17 6.39 5.38 4.12
N LEU A 18 7.73 5.29 4.15
CA LEU A 18 8.47 4.40 5.06
C LEU A 18 8.12 4.68 6.52
N ARG A 19 8.18 5.96 6.91
CA ARG A 19 7.85 6.38 8.28
C ARG A 19 6.40 6.08 8.65
N THR A 20 5.47 6.30 7.72
CA THR A 20 4.03 6.04 7.93
C THR A 20 3.78 4.55 8.18
N TRP A 21 4.35 3.68 7.35
CA TRP A 21 4.18 2.23 7.48
C TRP A 21 4.86 1.65 8.72
N ARG A 22 6.06 2.12 9.05
CA ARG A 22 6.72 1.74 10.30
C ARG A 22 5.88 2.12 11.52
N ARG A 23 5.31 3.33 11.54
CA ARG A 23 4.42 3.79 12.63
C ARG A 23 3.11 3.01 12.68
N LYS A 24 2.56 2.61 11.54
CA LYS A 24 1.36 1.75 11.47
C LYS A 24 1.59 0.39 12.13
N ARG A 25 2.81 -0.15 12.02
CA ARG A 25 3.28 -1.35 12.76
C ARG A 25 3.64 -1.08 14.22
N ARG A 26 3.64 0.19 14.65
CA ARG A 26 4.10 0.66 15.97
C ARG A 26 5.56 0.33 16.27
N TRP A 27 6.39 0.17 15.25
CA TRP A 27 7.81 -0.10 15.42
C TRP A 27 8.62 1.18 15.52
N SER A 28 9.66 1.16 16.35
CA SER A 28 10.79 2.08 16.35
C SER A 28 11.69 1.85 15.14
N GLN A 29 12.59 2.79 14.86
CA GLN A 29 13.60 2.60 13.80
C GLN A 29 14.55 1.44 14.12
N MET A 30 14.76 1.15 15.41
CA MET A 30 15.59 0.04 15.86
C MET A 30 14.91 -1.30 15.60
N GLU A 31 13.62 -1.44 15.90
CA GLU A 31 12.85 -2.66 15.58
C GLU A 31 12.84 -2.92 14.07
N LEU A 32 12.56 -1.91 13.23
CA LEU A 32 12.64 -2.09 11.78
C LEU A 32 14.06 -2.50 11.34
N SER A 33 15.10 -2.00 12.01
CA SER A 33 16.48 -2.37 11.70
C SER A 33 16.75 -3.84 11.98
N LEU A 34 16.29 -4.35 13.13
CA LEU A 34 16.44 -5.74 13.52
C LEU A 34 15.70 -6.68 12.57
N GLU A 35 14.46 -6.33 12.20
CA GLU A 35 13.62 -7.17 11.35
C GLU A 35 14.03 -7.14 9.87
N SER A 36 14.54 -6.00 9.38
CA SER A 36 14.93 -5.86 7.97
C SER A 36 16.39 -6.21 7.72
N GLY A 37 17.26 -6.22 8.73
CA GLY A 37 18.71 -6.30 8.54
C GLY A 37 19.35 -5.01 8.00
N VAL A 38 18.58 -3.94 7.77
CA VAL A 38 19.11 -2.61 7.41
C VAL A 38 19.51 -1.88 8.69
N SER A 39 20.72 -1.30 8.75
CA SER A 39 21.16 -0.61 9.97
C SER A 39 20.22 0.54 10.39
N GLN A 40 20.02 0.72 11.69
CA GLN A 40 19.13 1.76 12.23
C GLN A 40 19.55 3.17 11.75
N ARG A 41 20.86 3.44 11.66
CA ARG A 41 21.39 4.70 11.09
C ARG A 41 20.88 4.91 9.67
N HIS A 42 20.92 3.86 8.84
CA HIS A 42 20.47 3.95 7.46
C HIS A 42 18.94 4.12 7.37
N VAL A 43 18.16 3.40 8.20
CA VAL A 43 16.71 3.63 8.35
C VAL A 43 16.41 5.10 8.67
N SER A 44 17.15 5.69 9.62
CA SER A 44 17.01 7.10 9.99
C SER A 44 17.31 8.04 8.82
N PHE A 45 18.36 7.77 8.03
CA PHE A 45 18.69 8.56 6.84
C PHE A 45 17.63 8.42 5.74
N LEU A 46 17.07 7.24 5.54
CA LEU A 46 15.97 7.04 4.59
C LEU A 46 14.72 7.81 5.00
N GLU A 47 14.34 7.76 6.28
CA GLU A 47 13.16 8.48 6.78
C GLU A 47 13.33 10.00 6.78
N SER A 48 14.57 10.50 6.86
CA SER A 48 14.89 11.94 6.76
C SER A 48 15.20 12.40 5.33
N GLY A 49 15.10 11.51 4.33
CA GLY A 49 15.42 11.82 2.94
C GLY A 49 16.91 12.08 2.65
N ARG A 50 17.80 11.82 3.62
CA ARG A 50 19.25 12.00 3.50
C ARG A 50 19.95 10.88 2.74
N ALA A 51 19.26 9.76 2.52
CA ALA A 51 19.73 8.64 1.71
C ALA A 51 18.71 8.30 0.62
N ARG A 52 19.20 7.86 -0.53
CA ARG A 52 18.38 7.31 -1.61
C ARG A 52 18.37 5.78 -1.51
N PRO A 53 17.21 5.11 -1.42
CA PRO A 53 17.16 3.65 -1.39
C PRO A 53 17.45 3.07 -2.78
N SER A 54 17.99 1.85 -2.82
CA SER A 54 17.97 1.04 -4.05
C SER A 54 16.59 0.41 -4.24
N ARG A 55 16.32 -0.11 -5.45
CA ARG A 55 15.09 -0.85 -5.75
C ARG A 55 14.93 -2.07 -4.83
N GLU A 56 16.01 -2.83 -4.64
CA GLU A 56 16.04 -4.03 -3.80
C GLU A 56 15.73 -3.68 -2.34
N MET A 57 16.29 -2.58 -1.83
CA MET A 57 16.04 -2.11 -0.49
C MET A 57 14.59 -1.67 -0.27
N ILE A 58 13.97 -1.04 -1.27
CA ILE A 58 12.54 -0.71 -1.23
C ILE A 58 11.71 -1.99 -1.10
N LEU A 59 12.02 -3.01 -1.90
CA LEU A 59 11.31 -4.29 -1.87
C LEU A 59 11.47 -4.97 -0.52
N GLN A 60 12.70 -5.08 -0.01
CA GLN A 60 13.02 -5.65 1.30
C GLN A 60 12.26 -4.94 2.43
N LEU A 61 12.36 -3.61 2.54
CA LEU A 61 11.68 -2.85 3.60
C LEU A 61 10.15 -2.96 3.48
N SER A 62 9.62 -2.95 2.25
CA SER A 62 8.19 -3.09 2.01
C SER A 62 7.68 -4.50 2.34
N GLU A 63 8.53 -5.52 2.21
CA GLU A 63 8.24 -6.88 2.62
C GLU A 63 8.27 -7.02 4.14
N THR A 64 9.32 -6.52 4.80
CA THR A 64 9.47 -6.53 6.26
C THR A 64 8.30 -5.82 6.97
N LEU A 65 7.77 -4.74 6.40
CA LEU A 65 6.62 -4.01 6.96
C LEU A 65 5.27 -4.61 6.54
N GLU A 66 5.30 -5.69 5.76
CA GLU A 66 4.19 -6.35 5.06
C GLU A 66 3.27 -5.32 4.37
N VAL A 67 3.89 -4.42 3.60
CA VAL A 67 3.19 -3.48 2.73
C VAL A 67 2.49 -4.28 1.63
N PRO A 68 1.18 -4.09 1.42
CA PRO A 68 0.44 -4.75 0.35
C PRO A 68 1.06 -4.49 -1.02
N LEU A 69 1.09 -5.50 -1.90
CA LEU A 69 1.74 -5.43 -3.22
C LEU A 69 1.33 -4.19 -4.05
N ARG A 70 0.04 -3.80 -4.00
CA ARG A 70 -0.47 -2.61 -4.71
C ARG A 70 0.15 -1.30 -4.19
N GLU A 71 0.52 -1.25 -2.92
CA GLU A 71 1.16 -0.07 -2.29
C GLU A 71 2.69 -0.09 -2.43
N ARG A 72 3.30 -1.25 -2.73
CA ARG A 72 4.74 -1.30 -3.03
C ARG A 72 5.10 -0.52 -4.30
N ASN A 73 4.19 -0.43 -5.27
CA ASN A 73 4.39 0.42 -6.44
C ASN A 73 4.46 1.90 -6.10
N SER A 74 3.66 2.38 -5.14
CA SER A 74 3.73 3.79 -4.76
C SER A 74 5.07 4.12 -4.10
N TRP A 75 5.67 3.17 -3.38
CA TRP A 75 7.02 3.31 -2.83
C TRP A 75 8.09 3.41 -3.92
N LEU A 76 8.01 2.53 -4.94
CA LEU A 76 8.91 2.55 -6.09
C LEU A 76 8.81 3.86 -6.85
N ILE A 77 7.59 4.30 -7.18
CA ILE A 77 7.33 5.55 -7.89
C ILE A 77 7.81 6.76 -7.08
N ALA A 78 7.53 6.80 -5.78
CA ALA A 78 7.96 7.88 -4.89
C ALA A 78 9.49 7.95 -4.70
N ALA A 79 10.22 6.90 -5.06
CA ALA A 79 11.69 6.87 -5.10
C ALA A 79 12.25 7.05 -6.53
N GLY A 80 11.41 7.27 -7.54
CA GLY A 80 11.81 7.48 -8.93
C GLY A 80 12.00 6.21 -9.77
N PHE A 81 11.48 5.07 -9.31
CA PHE A 81 11.57 3.80 -10.02
C PHE A 81 10.25 3.44 -10.73
N ALA A 82 10.35 2.66 -11.81
CA ALA A 82 9.17 2.06 -12.45
C ALA A 82 8.47 1.05 -11.52
N PRO A 83 7.12 1.00 -11.53
CA PRO A 83 6.34 0.02 -10.77
C PRO A 83 6.67 -1.41 -11.20
N LEU A 84 6.59 -2.35 -10.27
CA LEU A 84 6.93 -3.76 -10.50
C LEU A 84 5.73 -4.70 -10.40
N PHE A 85 4.74 -4.36 -9.57
CA PHE A 85 3.61 -5.24 -9.30
C PHE A 85 2.43 -4.86 -10.17
N SER A 86 1.99 -5.75 -11.06
CA SER A 86 0.74 -5.53 -11.78
C SER A 86 -0.44 -5.63 -10.81
N ALA A 87 -1.11 -4.52 -10.56
CA ALA A 87 -2.42 -4.54 -9.93
C ALA A 87 -3.40 -5.11 -10.96
N ARG A 88 -4.03 -6.26 -10.69
CA ARG A 88 -5.16 -6.68 -11.53
C ARG A 88 -6.32 -5.73 -11.26
N GLU A 89 -6.78 -5.09 -12.32
CA GLU A 89 -8.01 -4.33 -12.32
C GLU A 89 -9.18 -5.32 -12.11
N LEU A 90 -10.24 -4.87 -11.45
CA LEU A 90 -11.42 -5.72 -11.19
C LEU A 90 -12.18 -6.09 -12.48
N ASP A 91 -11.88 -5.38 -13.58
CA ASP A 91 -12.40 -5.61 -14.93
C ASP A 91 -11.51 -6.53 -15.79
N ASP A 92 -10.41 -7.06 -15.23
CA ASP A 92 -9.56 -8.04 -15.91
C ASP A 92 -10.47 -9.19 -16.39
N PRO A 93 -10.42 -9.57 -17.69
CA PRO A 93 -11.24 -10.65 -18.24
C PRO A 93 -11.14 -11.96 -17.45
N ARG A 94 -10.02 -12.19 -16.74
CA ARG A 94 -9.80 -13.36 -15.87
C ARG A 94 -10.51 -13.26 -14.52
N MET A 95 -10.96 -12.08 -14.10
CA MET A 95 -11.75 -11.82 -12.89
C MET A 95 -13.25 -12.07 -13.11
N GLY A 96 -13.69 -12.23 -14.36
CA GLY A 96 -15.10 -12.44 -14.73
C GLY A 96 -15.74 -13.64 -14.01
N GLN A 97 -15.01 -14.75 -13.83
CA GLN A 97 -15.52 -15.92 -13.11
C GLN A 97 -15.73 -15.63 -11.60
N VAL A 98 -14.77 -14.94 -10.98
CA VAL A 98 -14.85 -14.56 -9.57
C VAL A 98 -16.01 -13.58 -9.34
N MET A 99 -16.12 -12.55 -10.19
CA MET A 99 -17.23 -11.59 -10.11
C MET A 99 -18.58 -12.24 -10.41
N GLY A 100 -18.63 -13.27 -11.26
CA GLY A 100 -19.81 -14.09 -11.49
C GLY A 100 -20.25 -14.83 -10.21
N ALA A 101 -19.32 -15.48 -9.51
CA ALA A 101 -19.62 -16.16 -8.25
C ALA A 101 -20.09 -15.20 -7.15
N VAL A 102 -19.47 -14.01 -7.04
CA VAL A 102 -19.88 -12.97 -6.08
C VAL A 102 -21.31 -12.49 -6.36
N ARG A 103 -21.65 -12.21 -7.63
CA ARG A 103 -23.03 -11.84 -8.03
C ARG A 103 -24.04 -12.94 -7.70
N MET A 104 -23.71 -14.20 -7.97
CA MET A 104 -24.57 -15.33 -7.64
C MET A 104 -24.80 -15.46 -6.12
N MET A 105 -23.75 -15.26 -5.32
CA MET A 105 -23.85 -15.31 -3.86
C MET A 105 -24.74 -14.20 -3.30
N LEU A 106 -24.63 -12.97 -3.84
CA LEU A 106 -25.49 -11.84 -3.48
C LEU A 106 -26.95 -12.09 -3.84
N ALA A 107 -27.22 -12.60 -5.05
CA ALA A 107 -28.58 -12.94 -5.48
C ALA A 107 -29.21 -14.03 -4.61
N ASN A 108 -28.44 -15.05 -4.21
CA ASN A 108 -28.93 -16.13 -3.34
C ASN A 108 -29.26 -15.68 -1.91
N HIS A 109 -28.87 -14.47 -1.50
CA HIS A 109 -29.25 -13.92 -0.20
C HIS A 109 -30.62 -13.24 -0.21
N GLU A 110 -31.27 -13.05 -1.36
CA GLU A 110 -32.63 -12.52 -1.42
C GLU A 110 -33.62 -13.39 -0.60
N PRO A 111 -34.51 -12.78 0.21
CA PRO A 111 -34.85 -11.35 0.29
C PRO A 111 -34.03 -10.55 1.34
N PHE A 112 -32.94 -11.10 1.86
CA PHE A 112 -32.11 -10.44 2.87
C PHE A 112 -31.07 -9.53 2.21
N PRO A 113 -30.86 -8.29 2.72
CA PRO A 113 -29.85 -7.38 2.17
C PRO A 113 -28.43 -7.96 2.24
N ALA A 114 -27.67 -7.82 1.15
CA ALA A 114 -26.30 -8.28 1.06
C ALA A 114 -25.40 -7.32 0.26
N LEU A 115 -24.13 -7.21 0.67
CA LEU A 115 -23.14 -6.29 0.13
C LEU A 115 -21.80 -6.98 -0.14
N ALA A 116 -21.12 -6.56 -1.21
CA ALA A 116 -19.70 -6.84 -1.42
C ALA A 116 -18.87 -5.56 -1.21
N LEU A 117 -17.94 -5.61 -0.26
CA LEU A 117 -17.06 -4.50 0.10
C LEU A 117 -15.63 -4.76 -0.40
N ASP A 118 -14.91 -3.70 -0.76
CA ASP A 118 -13.46 -3.78 -0.93
C ASP A 118 -12.71 -3.55 0.40
N ARG A 119 -11.37 -3.72 0.39
CA ARG A 119 -10.53 -3.53 1.60
C ARG A 119 -10.57 -2.13 2.19
N ALA A 120 -11.04 -1.14 1.43
CA ALA A 120 -11.17 0.25 1.84
C ALA A 120 -12.61 0.59 2.28
N TRP A 121 -13.45 -0.43 2.50
CA TRP A 121 -14.84 -0.29 2.91
C TRP A 121 -15.76 0.37 1.87
N ASN A 122 -15.34 0.41 0.60
CA ASN A 122 -16.23 0.89 -0.45
C ASN A 122 -17.20 -0.23 -0.85
N VAL A 123 -18.48 0.10 -0.98
CA VAL A 123 -19.47 -0.78 -1.58
C VAL A 123 -19.16 -0.94 -3.07
N ARG A 124 -18.99 -2.19 -3.51
CA ARG A 124 -18.70 -2.52 -4.90
C ARG A 124 -19.90 -3.15 -5.61
N LEU A 125 -20.69 -3.94 -4.89
CA LEU A 125 -21.93 -4.56 -5.37
C LEU A 125 -22.91 -4.72 -4.22
N ALA A 126 -24.20 -4.76 -4.54
CA ALA A 126 -25.31 -5.00 -3.64
C ALA A 126 -26.35 -5.91 -4.32
N ASN A 127 -27.20 -6.59 -3.55
CA ASN A 127 -28.40 -7.24 -4.09
C ASN A 127 -29.61 -6.28 -4.07
N GLY A 128 -30.72 -6.67 -4.69
CA GLY A 128 -31.89 -5.81 -4.86
C GLY A 128 -32.56 -5.45 -3.54
N ALA A 129 -32.47 -6.31 -2.52
CA ALA A 129 -32.93 -5.99 -1.17
C ALA A 129 -32.14 -4.88 -0.45
N PHE A 130 -30.95 -4.51 -0.95
CA PHE A 130 -30.12 -3.45 -0.35
C PHE A 130 -30.22 -2.10 -1.11
N GLU A 131 -30.65 -2.09 -2.36
CA GLU A 131 -30.89 -0.86 -3.16
C GLU A 131 -32.16 -0.11 -2.72
#